data_AF-A0A6A6NT16-F1
#
_entry.id   AF-A0A6A6NT16-F1
#
_cell.length_a   1.000
_cell.length_b   1.000
_cell.length_c   1.000
_cell.angle_alpha   90.00
_cell.angle_beta   90.00
_cell.angle_gamma   90.00
#
_symmetry.space_group_name_H-M   'P 1'
#
loop_
_entity.id
_entity.type
_entity.pdbx_description
1 polymer ?
#
loop_
_entity_poly.entity_id
_entity_poly.type
_entity_poly.pdbx_seq_one_letter_code
_entity_poly.pdbx_strand_id
1 'polypeptide(L)'
;MYTKYFTSAFFLTLLGQSQVASALWGCPDSGSRAGKFLIHYTPARNSNYMNPDSGCHGGGGDYDSWVRICLPKNDGSYSQIHARGTCCGSGHPKTLHPDQTGLPKDIKIHNGHGCSTEGANANLDNLWITYRGTLHNVPDDPNCSDPDHGSTCEFSI
;
A
#
# COMPACT_ATOMS: atom_id res chain seq x y z
N MET A 1 -61.20 -15.72 4.73
CA MET A 1 -60.15 -14.89 5.36
C MET A 1 -58.82 -15.28 4.71
N TYR A 2 -58.14 -14.31 4.09
CA TYR A 2 -56.91 -14.50 3.32
C TYR A 2 -55.69 -14.39 4.24
N THR A 3 -54.79 -15.38 4.23
CA THR A 3 -53.47 -15.25 4.87
C THR A 3 -52.42 -15.23 3.76
N LYS A 4 -51.74 -14.09 3.64
CA LYS A 4 -50.71 -13.81 2.64
C LYS A 4 -49.39 -14.43 3.08
N TYR A 5 -48.70 -15.13 2.17
CA TYR A 5 -47.32 -15.55 2.35
C TYR A 5 -46.40 -14.36 2.06
N PHE A 6 -45.55 -13.98 3.02
CA PHE A 6 -44.45 -13.05 2.80
C PHE A 6 -43.19 -13.85 2.44
N THR A 7 -42.70 -13.67 1.22
CA THR A 7 -41.37 -14.11 0.77
C THR A 7 -40.32 -13.16 1.32
N SER A 8 -39.44 -13.64 2.20
CA SER A 8 -38.23 -12.91 2.60
C SER A 8 -37.17 -13.06 1.52
N ALA A 9 -36.83 -11.97 0.84
CA ALA A 9 -35.69 -11.89 -0.06
C ALA A 9 -34.40 -11.70 0.77
N PHE A 10 -33.51 -12.69 0.70
CA PHE A 10 -32.16 -12.64 1.27
C PHE A 10 -31.28 -11.82 0.31
N PHE A 11 -31.04 -10.55 0.63
CA PHE A 11 -30.06 -9.73 -0.08
C PHE A 11 -28.65 -10.19 0.31
N LEU A 12 -28.00 -10.99 -0.53
CA LEU A 12 -26.54 -11.15 -0.47
C LEU A 12 -25.92 -9.84 -0.96
N THR A 13 -25.51 -8.98 -0.05
CA THR A 13 -24.49 -7.96 -0.33
C THR A 13 -23.19 -8.69 -0.65
N LEU A 14 -22.87 -8.85 -1.94
CA LEU A 14 -21.51 -9.11 -2.39
C LEU A 14 -20.65 -7.93 -1.95
N LEU A 15 -19.97 -8.09 -0.82
CA LEU A 15 -18.80 -7.28 -0.50
C LEU A 15 -17.76 -7.63 -1.57
N GLY A 16 -17.67 -6.77 -2.59
CA GLY A 16 -16.61 -6.85 -3.59
C GLY A 16 -15.27 -6.76 -2.87
N GLN A 17 -14.62 -7.90 -2.70
CA GLN A 17 -13.23 -7.96 -2.32
C GLN A 17 -12.47 -7.31 -3.48
N SER A 18 -11.98 -6.09 -3.25
CA SER A 18 -11.03 -5.45 -4.17
C SER A 18 -9.81 -6.36 -4.25
N GLN A 19 -9.76 -7.21 -5.27
CA GLN A 19 -8.54 -7.91 -5.63
C GLN A 19 -7.59 -6.86 -6.18
N VAL A 20 -6.78 -6.28 -5.29
CA VAL A 20 -5.64 -5.44 -5.65
C VAL A 20 -4.66 -6.31 -6.41
N ALA A 21 -4.86 -6.41 -7.73
CA ALA A 21 -3.94 -7.08 -8.62
C ALA A 21 -2.55 -6.45 -8.46
N SER A 22 -1.55 -7.29 -8.18
CA SER A 22 -0.16 -6.92 -7.97
C SER A 22 0.43 -6.33 -9.25
N ALA A 23 0.21 -5.03 -9.45
CA ALA A 23 0.99 -4.24 -10.39
C ALA A 23 2.39 -4.12 -9.77
N LEU A 24 3.23 -5.13 -10.04
CA LEU A 24 4.54 -5.35 -9.39
C LEU A 24 5.45 -4.10 -9.39
N TRP A 25 5.15 -3.10 -10.22
CA TRP A 25 5.89 -1.85 -10.36
C TRP A 25 5.03 -0.59 -10.60
N GLY A 26 3.69 -0.69 -10.57
CA GLY A 26 2.79 0.37 -11.08
C GLY A 26 1.49 0.49 -10.30
N CYS A 27 0.65 1.46 -10.68
CA CYS A 27 -0.74 1.48 -10.21
C CYS A 27 -1.58 0.58 -11.10
N PRO A 28 -2.66 -0.04 -10.58
CA PRO A 28 -3.62 -0.75 -11.43
C PRO A 28 -4.18 0.16 -12.53
N ASP A 29 -4.39 -0.38 -13.73
CA ASP A 29 -4.91 0.40 -14.87
C ASP A 29 -6.37 0.86 -14.66
N SER A 30 -7.12 0.16 -13.81
CA SER A 30 -8.53 0.43 -13.54
C SER A 30 -8.93 -0.01 -12.13
N GLY A 31 -10.19 0.28 -11.75
CA GLY A 31 -10.73 -0.10 -10.45
C GLY A 31 -10.47 0.94 -9.36
N SER A 32 -10.24 2.20 -9.73
CA SER A 32 -10.22 3.27 -8.74
C SER A 32 -11.59 3.52 -8.16
N ARG A 33 -11.62 3.83 -6.86
CA ARG A 33 -12.85 4.07 -6.10
C ARG A 33 -12.83 5.48 -5.55
N ALA A 34 -13.95 6.17 -5.66
CA ALA A 34 -14.08 7.53 -5.14
C ALA A 34 -13.74 7.55 -3.63
N GLY A 35 -12.90 8.51 -3.22
CA GLY A 35 -12.47 8.64 -1.82
C GLY A 35 -11.48 7.57 -1.35
N LYS A 36 -10.95 6.72 -2.24
CA LYS A 36 -9.94 5.70 -1.92
C LYS A 36 -8.66 5.94 -2.70
N PHE A 37 -7.53 5.59 -2.10
CA PHE A 37 -6.24 5.58 -2.77
C PHE A 37 -5.46 4.33 -2.33
N LEU A 38 -4.44 3.96 -3.12
CA LEU A 38 -3.60 2.81 -2.81
C LEU A 38 -2.20 3.27 -2.46
N ILE A 39 -1.56 2.57 -1.52
CA ILE A 39 -0.13 2.63 -1.30
C ILE A 39 0.42 1.24 -1.58
N HIS A 40 1.28 1.13 -2.59
CA HIS A 40 2.09 -0.06 -2.84
C HIS A 40 3.44 0.11 -2.16
N TYR A 41 3.79 -0.82 -1.28
CA TYR A 41 5.10 -0.93 -0.64
C TYR A 41 5.90 -2.04 -1.31
N THR A 42 7.15 -1.74 -1.67
CA THR A 42 8.09 -2.70 -2.24
C THR A 42 9.31 -2.85 -1.32
N PRO A 43 9.62 -4.07 -0.85
CA PRO A 43 10.78 -4.31 0.01
C PRO A 43 12.09 -4.20 -0.77
N ALA A 44 13.18 -3.95 -0.05
CA ALA A 44 14.54 -3.84 -0.61
C ALA A 44 14.92 -5.04 -1.50
N ARG A 45 14.63 -6.27 -1.06
CA ARG A 45 14.92 -7.50 -1.82
C ARG A 45 14.22 -7.60 -3.19
N ASN A 46 13.07 -6.94 -3.34
CA ASN A 46 12.27 -6.88 -4.57
C ASN A 46 12.40 -5.51 -5.24
N SER A 47 13.29 -4.65 -4.76
CA SER A 47 13.42 -3.30 -5.27
C SER A 47 14.47 -3.25 -6.36
N ASN A 48 14.23 -2.42 -7.37
CA ASN A 48 15.24 -1.94 -8.31
C ASN A 48 15.52 -0.43 -8.11
N TYR A 49 14.98 0.15 -7.03
CA TYR A 49 15.02 1.57 -6.77
C TYR A 49 16.40 1.97 -6.24
N MET A 50 17.24 2.42 -7.15
CA MET A 50 18.51 3.08 -6.86
C MET A 50 18.24 4.58 -6.82
N ASN A 51 18.00 5.14 -5.64
CA ASN A 51 17.82 6.58 -5.53
C ASN A 51 19.03 7.24 -4.84
N PRO A 52 19.86 7.99 -5.58
CA PRO A 52 20.95 8.79 -5.00
C PRO A 52 20.44 9.99 -4.18
N ASP A 53 19.22 10.46 -4.41
CA ASP A 53 18.60 11.62 -3.76
C ASP A 53 17.74 11.25 -2.54
N SER A 54 17.67 9.97 -2.16
CA SER A 54 16.84 9.55 -1.01
C SER A 54 17.39 10.10 0.32
N GLY A 55 18.66 10.51 0.36
CA GLY A 55 19.39 10.85 1.59
C GLY A 55 19.61 9.62 2.48
N CYS A 56 19.34 8.43 1.96
CA CYS A 56 19.26 7.20 2.71
C CYS A 56 20.35 6.26 2.21
N HIS A 57 21.54 6.47 2.77
CA HIS A 57 22.72 5.65 2.49
C HIS A 57 23.03 4.77 3.70
N GLY A 58 22.27 3.68 3.84
CA GLY A 58 22.65 2.56 4.68
C GLY A 58 23.47 1.57 3.85
N GLY A 59 24.81 1.69 3.93
CA GLY A 59 25.81 0.65 3.61
C GLY A 59 25.62 -0.21 2.35
N GLY A 60 26.36 0.15 1.28
CA GLY A 60 26.88 -0.83 0.32
C GLY A 60 25.89 -1.38 -0.73
N GLY A 61 25.62 -0.60 -1.78
CA GLY A 61 25.21 -1.15 -3.09
C GLY A 61 23.81 -1.76 -3.23
N ASP A 62 23.04 -1.90 -2.15
CA ASP A 62 21.74 -2.57 -2.16
C ASP A 62 20.57 -1.61 -2.44
N TYR A 63 19.57 -2.11 -3.16
CA TYR A 63 18.34 -1.39 -3.46
C TYR A 63 17.55 -1.05 -2.18
N ASP A 64 17.02 0.16 -2.07
CA ASP A 64 16.21 0.58 -0.92
C ASP A 64 14.75 0.14 -1.09
N SER A 65 14.02 -0.06 0.00
CA SER A 65 12.56 -0.18 -0.08
C SER A 65 11.94 1.14 -0.52
N TRP A 66 10.79 1.06 -1.17
CA TRP A 66 10.09 2.25 -1.66
C TRP A 66 8.59 2.07 -1.63
N VAL A 67 7.89 3.19 -1.77
CA VAL A 67 6.43 3.21 -1.95
C VAL A 67 6.02 3.94 -3.21
N ARG A 68 4.90 3.50 -3.79
CA ARG A 68 4.16 4.21 -4.84
C ARG A 68 2.75 4.47 -4.36
N ILE A 69 2.28 5.68 -4.62
CA ILE A 69 0.94 6.14 -4.24
C ILE A 69 0.11 6.26 -5.51
N CYS A 70 -1.06 5.63 -5.48
CA CYS A 70 -2.03 5.60 -6.57
C CYS A 70 -3.26 6.41 -6.17
N LEU A 71 -3.39 7.61 -6.74
CA LEU A 71 -4.54 8.47 -6.49
C LEU A 71 -5.66 8.16 -7.49
N PRO A 72 -6.93 8.14 -7.07
CA PRO A 72 -8.04 7.86 -7.97
C PRO A 72 -8.22 9.01 -8.97
N LYS A 73 -8.59 8.68 -10.21
CA LYS A 73 -9.05 9.64 -11.21
C LYS A 73 -10.55 9.50 -11.46
N ASN A 74 -11.13 10.53 -12.05
CA ASN A 74 -12.56 10.57 -12.39
C ASN A 74 -12.96 9.56 -13.49
N ASP A 75 -12.00 9.04 -14.25
CA ASP A 75 -12.22 8.05 -15.31
C ASP A 75 -12.19 6.60 -14.80
N GLY A 76 -12.08 6.37 -13.49
CA GLY A 76 -11.99 5.04 -12.89
C GLY A 76 -10.60 4.39 -12.95
N SER A 77 -9.59 5.13 -13.43
CA SER A 77 -8.17 4.74 -13.37
C SER A 77 -7.45 5.39 -12.19
N TYR A 78 -6.17 5.08 -12.02
CA TYR A 78 -5.29 5.73 -11.04
C TYR A 78 -4.28 6.67 -11.71
N SER A 79 -3.92 7.77 -11.04
CA SER A 79 -2.67 8.49 -11.29
C SER A 79 -1.60 8.00 -10.33
N GLN A 80 -0.37 7.94 -10.81
CA GLN A 80 0.77 7.53 -10.02
C GLN A 80 1.61 8.74 -9.63
N ILE A 81 2.01 8.80 -8.36
CA ILE A 81 3.05 9.71 -7.91
C ILE A 81 4.39 9.00 -8.06
N HIS A 82 5.45 9.77 -8.33
CA HIS A 82 6.80 9.24 -8.42
C HIS A 82 7.16 8.47 -7.14
N ALA A 83 7.77 7.29 -7.32
CA ALA A 83 8.13 6.41 -6.23
C ALA A 83 9.04 7.13 -5.22
N ARG A 84 8.86 6.82 -3.93
CA ARG A 84 9.61 7.43 -2.83
C ARG A 84 10.31 6.35 -2.04
N GLY A 85 11.64 6.47 -1.90
CA GLY A 85 12.42 5.61 -1.00
C GLY A 85 11.99 5.77 0.45
N THR A 86 11.98 4.66 1.19
CA THR A 86 11.57 4.61 2.60
C THR A 86 12.73 4.39 3.57
N CYS A 87 13.97 4.32 3.09
CA CYS A 87 15.19 4.53 3.87
C CYS A 87 15.53 3.43 4.87
N CYS A 88 15.92 2.27 4.35
CA CYS A 88 16.48 1.17 5.12
C CYS A 88 17.74 1.60 5.91
N GLY A 89 17.78 1.26 7.20
CA GLY A 89 18.90 1.56 8.10
C GLY A 89 18.78 2.85 8.94
N SER A 90 17.75 3.67 8.76
CA SER A 90 17.59 4.93 9.52
C SER A 90 16.99 4.76 10.93
N GLY A 91 16.55 3.56 11.31
CA GLY A 91 15.97 3.26 12.62
C GLY A 91 14.64 3.96 12.94
N HIS A 92 14.08 4.72 11.99
CA HIS A 92 12.88 5.52 12.19
C HIS A 92 11.89 5.36 11.02
N PRO A 93 10.58 5.49 11.26
CA PRO A 93 9.59 5.53 10.19
C PRO A 93 9.84 6.70 9.23
N LYS A 94 9.74 6.44 7.92
CA LYS A 94 9.73 7.48 6.90
C LYS A 94 8.41 8.25 6.98
N THR A 95 8.48 9.57 6.96
CA THR A 95 7.31 10.43 6.77
C THR A 95 7.33 11.00 5.36
N LEU A 96 6.19 10.89 4.66
CA LEU A 96 5.94 11.54 3.38
C LEU A 96 4.89 12.63 3.59
N HIS A 97 5.22 13.86 3.24
CA HIS A 97 4.40 15.04 3.50
C HIS A 97 3.39 15.32 2.35
N PRO A 98 2.34 16.13 2.60
CA PRO A 98 1.35 16.52 1.59
C PRO A 98 1.93 17.07 0.28
N ASP A 99 2.99 17.87 0.35
CA ASP A 99 3.68 18.43 -0.83
C ASP A 99 4.38 17.35 -1.68
N GLN A 100 4.74 16.21 -1.07
CA GLN A 100 5.37 15.09 -1.76
C GLN A 100 4.35 14.10 -2.35
N THR A 101 3.15 14.06 -1.79
CA THR A 101 2.14 13.00 -2.01
C THR A 101 0.84 13.52 -2.62
N GLY A 102 0.62 14.84 -2.66
CA GLY A 102 -0.67 15.42 -3.07
C GLY A 102 -1.85 15.05 -2.16
N LEU A 103 -1.62 14.38 -1.04
CA LEU A 103 -2.65 14.00 -0.07
C LEU A 103 -2.79 15.05 1.04
N PRO A 104 -3.98 15.21 1.64
CA PRO A 104 -4.21 16.20 2.71
C PRO A 104 -3.40 16.03 3.99
N LYS A 105 -2.80 14.85 4.24
CA LYS A 105 -2.10 14.50 5.48
C LYS A 105 -0.85 13.68 5.21
N ASP A 106 0.04 13.68 6.19
CA ASP A 106 1.25 12.85 6.17
C ASP A 106 0.92 11.37 6.06
N ILE A 107 1.77 10.65 5.33
CA ILE A 107 1.89 9.19 5.39
C ILE A 107 3.12 8.87 6.22
N LYS A 108 3.00 7.91 7.15
CA LYS A 108 4.15 7.35 7.86
C LYS A 108 4.30 5.88 7.54
N ILE A 109 5.53 5.46 7.25
CA ILE A 109 5.85 4.09 6.85
C ILE A 109 6.99 3.59 7.72
N HIS A 110 6.81 2.45 8.37
CA HIS A 110 7.87 1.71 9.02
C HIS A 110 8.15 0.45 8.24
N ASN A 111 9.40 0.27 7.83
CA ASN A 111 9.74 -0.78 6.87
C ASN A 111 9.63 -2.19 7.45
N GLY A 112 9.66 -2.36 8.77
CA GLY A 112 9.69 -3.67 9.41
C GLY A 112 10.83 -4.53 8.82
N HIS A 113 10.49 -5.77 8.45
CA HIS A 113 11.39 -6.67 7.73
C HIS A 113 11.56 -6.37 6.24
N GLY A 114 10.87 -5.36 5.71
CA GLY A 114 10.97 -4.95 4.30
C GLY A 114 12.34 -4.39 3.89
N CYS A 115 13.24 -4.17 4.85
CA CYS A 115 14.65 -3.84 4.61
C CYS A 115 15.60 -5.04 4.56
N SER A 116 15.13 -6.25 4.90
CA SER A 116 15.93 -7.46 4.80
C SER A 116 16.12 -7.84 3.34
N THR A 117 17.36 -8.01 2.91
CA THR A 117 17.72 -8.56 1.59
C THR A 117 17.84 -10.10 1.61
N GLU A 118 17.81 -10.72 2.80
CA GLU A 118 17.96 -12.17 2.98
C GLU A 118 16.74 -12.85 3.62
N GLY A 119 16.49 -14.12 3.23
CA GLY A 119 15.86 -15.17 4.07
C GLY A 119 14.36 -15.05 4.42
N ALA A 120 13.95 -15.89 5.39
CA ALA A 120 12.58 -16.19 5.85
C ALA A 120 11.74 -15.01 6.40
N ASN A 121 12.26 -13.79 6.30
CA ASN A 121 11.60 -12.54 6.71
C ASN A 121 10.90 -11.85 5.52
N ALA A 122 10.56 -12.63 4.48
CA ALA A 122 9.94 -12.15 3.25
C ALA A 122 8.52 -11.58 3.47
N ASN A 123 7.86 -11.95 4.56
CA ASN A 123 6.45 -11.62 4.81
C ASN A 123 6.23 -10.18 5.30
N LEU A 124 7.27 -9.33 5.28
CA LEU A 124 7.17 -7.92 5.68
C LEU A 124 6.72 -7.74 7.13
N ASP A 125 7.09 -8.64 8.04
CA ASP A 125 6.65 -8.54 9.44
C ASP A 125 7.01 -7.18 10.04
N ASN A 126 6.09 -6.62 10.84
CA ASN A 126 6.19 -5.30 11.45
C ASN A 126 6.25 -4.14 10.43
N LEU A 127 5.95 -4.39 9.14
CA LEU A 127 5.64 -3.33 8.19
C LEU A 127 4.31 -2.72 8.58
N TRP A 128 4.30 -1.41 8.81
CA TRP A 128 3.07 -0.67 8.95
C TRP A 128 3.09 0.61 8.15
N ILE A 129 1.90 1.02 7.71
CA ILE A 129 1.67 2.26 6.99
C ILE A 129 0.50 2.97 7.66
N THR A 130 0.68 4.25 8.00
CA THR A 130 -0.39 5.06 8.60
C THR A 130 -0.73 6.27 7.75
N TYR A 131 -2.03 6.55 7.66
CA TYR A 131 -2.57 7.77 7.07
C TYR A 131 -3.85 8.17 7.81
N ARG A 132 -3.98 9.44 8.20
CA ARG A 132 -5.16 9.97 8.95
C ARG A 132 -5.52 9.18 10.22
N GLY A 133 -4.55 8.53 10.86
CA GLY A 133 -4.77 7.70 12.03
C GLY A 133 -5.26 6.27 11.73
N THR A 134 -5.58 5.95 10.47
CA THR A 134 -5.72 4.58 10.01
C THR A 134 -4.33 3.95 9.93
N LEU A 135 -4.17 2.79 10.56
CA LEU A 135 -2.94 1.99 10.53
C LEU A 135 -3.25 0.68 9.82
N HIS A 136 -2.45 0.37 8.81
CA HIS A 136 -2.40 -0.96 8.21
C HIS A 136 -1.11 -1.66 8.63
N ASN A 137 -1.23 -2.89 9.15
CA ASN A 137 -0.11 -3.70 9.64
C ASN A 137 0.02 -5.00 8.85
N VAL A 138 1.06 -5.10 8.03
CA VAL A 138 1.31 -6.24 7.13
C VAL A 138 2.14 -7.29 7.91
N PRO A 139 1.96 -8.60 7.68
CA PRO A 139 1.16 -9.24 6.62
C PRO A 139 -0.33 -9.45 6.87
N ASP A 140 -0.80 -9.30 8.11
CA ASP A 140 -2.11 -9.81 8.50
C ASP A 140 -3.30 -8.85 8.25
N ASP A 141 -3.08 -7.70 7.62
CA ASP A 141 -4.14 -6.73 7.35
C ASP A 141 -5.01 -7.13 6.14
N PRO A 142 -6.32 -7.34 6.32
CA PRO A 142 -7.21 -7.74 5.23
C PRO A 142 -7.45 -6.65 4.17
N ASN A 143 -7.02 -5.41 4.41
CA ASN A 143 -7.05 -4.32 3.43
C ASN A 143 -5.74 -4.19 2.65
N CYS A 144 -4.80 -5.09 2.89
CA CYS A 144 -3.53 -5.18 2.20
C CYS A 144 -3.43 -6.46 1.37
N SER A 145 -2.72 -6.41 0.25
CA SER A 145 -2.43 -7.59 -0.55
C SER A 145 -1.38 -8.49 0.12
N ASP A 146 -1.29 -9.73 -0.36
CA ASP A 146 -0.23 -10.68 -0.02
C ASP A 146 1.17 -10.02 -0.08
N PRO A 147 2.04 -10.23 0.93
CA PRO A 147 3.34 -9.57 1.07
C PRO A 147 4.50 -10.15 0.23
N ASP A 148 4.32 -11.28 -0.47
CA ASP A 148 5.41 -12.07 -1.09
C ASP A 148 6.38 -11.22 -1.93
N HIS A 149 5.86 -10.23 -2.66
CA HIS A 149 6.66 -9.33 -3.52
C HIS A 149 6.48 -7.85 -3.19
N GLY A 150 5.99 -7.54 -2.00
CA GLY A 150 5.46 -6.22 -1.64
C GLY A 150 3.99 -6.29 -1.30
N SER A 151 3.43 -5.22 -0.75
CA SER A 151 2.03 -5.20 -0.32
C SER A 151 1.35 -3.91 -0.74
N THR A 152 0.12 -4.02 -1.23
CA THR A 152 -0.72 -2.90 -1.65
C THR A 152 -1.86 -2.74 -0.66
N CYS A 153 -1.92 -1.60 0.04
CA CYS A 153 -2.96 -1.31 1.01
C CYS A 153 -3.90 -0.20 0.50
N GLU A 154 -5.22 -0.39 0.69
CA GLU A 154 -6.25 0.61 0.35
C GLU A 154 -6.53 1.53 1.54
N PHE A 155 -6.39 2.84 1.33
CA PHE A 155 -6.70 3.86 2.32
C PHE A 155 -7.88 4.73 1.88
N SER A 156 -8.53 5.39 2.84
CA SER A 156 -9.56 6.40 2.57
C SER A 156 -8.94 7.79 2.60
N ILE A 157 -9.25 8.64 1.61
CA ILE A 157 -8.75 10.02 1.50
C ILE A 157 -9.20 10.87 2.68
#